data_AF-A0A2P8DBN0-F1
#
_entry.id   AF-A0A2P8DBN0-F1
#
_cell.length_a   1.000
_cell.length_b   1.000
_cell.length_c   1.000
_cell.angle_alpha   90.00
_cell.angle_beta   90.00
_cell.angle_gamma   90.00
#
_symmetry.space_group_name_H-M   'P 1'
#
loop_
_entity.id
_entity.type
_entity.pdbx_description
1 polymer ?
#
loop_
_entity_poly.entity_id
_entity_poly.type
_entity_poly.pdbx_seq_one_letter_code
_entity_poly.pdbx_strand_id
1 'polypeptide(L)'
;MIRTLLLSGIMAFGLLVQQQAAAQQSVTINRQSFGGGYPAVLLDVKSGKITKLAKDFREEDLAGDADLWIEPRDPEINCLERAEDAKLKGLSPHLLVAEQAFDAMDEKSIPKQIDRDALRKDQIVAGTVFWLQASNNSVYKVRIDRVEPGAETLVLTIALVRR
;
A
#
# COMPACT_ATOMS: atom_id res chain seq x y z
N MET A 1 -1.96 8.42 -74.73
CA MET A 1 -1.16 7.42 -73.99
C MET A 1 -0.86 7.96 -72.61
N ILE A 2 -1.13 7.18 -71.55
CA ILE A 2 -0.46 7.21 -70.22
C ILE A 2 -0.82 8.43 -69.32
N ARG A 3 -1.11 8.37 -68.02
CA ARG A 3 -1.40 7.36 -66.98
C ARG A 3 -1.90 8.16 -65.76
N THR A 4 -2.88 7.61 -65.05
CA THR A 4 -3.07 7.52 -63.59
C THR A 4 -2.15 8.34 -62.66
N LEU A 5 -2.71 9.01 -61.64
CA LEU A 5 -2.49 8.67 -60.21
C LEU A 5 -3.38 9.45 -59.24
N LEU A 6 -4.18 8.67 -58.50
CA LEU A 6 -4.84 9.02 -57.25
C LEU A 6 -3.78 9.28 -56.16
N LEU A 7 -3.98 10.30 -55.34
CA LEU A 7 -3.45 10.34 -53.98
C LEU A 7 -4.57 10.68 -52.99
N SER A 8 -5.18 9.63 -52.46
CA SER A 8 -5.98 9.65 -51.25
C SER A 8 -5.05 9.74 -50.04
N GLY A 9 -4.95 10.94 -49.45
CA GLY A 9 -4.25 11.16 -48.19
C GLY A 9 -5.07 10.64 -47.02
N ILE A 10 -4.70 9.47 -46.49
CA ILE A 10 -5.18 9.00 -45.19
C ILE A 10 -4.30 9.68 -44.13
N MET A 11 -4.83 10.68 -43.44
CA MET A 11 -4.21 11.19 -42.22
C MET A 11 -4.45 10.16 -41.10
N ALA A 12 -3.39 9.43 -40.74
CA ALA A 12 -3.36 8.61 -39.55
C ALA A 12 -3.33 9.53 -38.32
N PHE A 13 -4.46 9.66 -37.65
CA PHE A 13 -4.57 10.29 -36.33
C PHE A 13 -3.98 9.32 -35.30
N GLY A 14 -2.72 9.55 -34.92
CA GLY A 14 -2.07 8.81 -33.84
C GLY A 14 -2.72 9.17 -32.51
N LEU A 15 -3.51 8.26 -31.94
CA LEU A 15 -3.95 8.35 -30.55
C LEU A 15 -2.72 8.17 -29.64
N LEU A 16 -2.25 9.26 -29.06
CA LEU A 16 -1.28 9.21 -27.97
C LEU A 16 -2.04 8.81 -26.70
N VAL A 17 -1.95 7.54 -26.32
CA VAL A 17 -2.44 7.07 -25.02
C VAL A 17 -1.42 7.51 -23.98
N GLN A 18 -1.72 8.59 -23.24
CA GLN A 18 -1.00 8.92 -22.02
C GLN A 18 -1.37 7.88 -20.95
N GLN A 19 -0.44 6.96 -20.69
CA GLN A 19 -0.50 6.08 -19.54
C GLN A 19 -0.36 6.96 -18.28
N GLN A 20 -1.49 7.27 -17.64
CA GLN A 20 -1.50 8.05 -16.42
C GLN A 20 -0.85 7.20 -15.32
N ALA A 21 0.37 7.56 -14.90
CA ALA A 21 1.06 6.87 -13.82
C ALA A 21 0.17 6.89 -12.57
N ALA A 22 -0.08 5.71 -11.98
CA ALA A 22 -0.85 5.62 -10.75
C ALA A 22 -0.19 6.49 -9.67
N ALA A 23 -0.98 7.27 -8.93
CA ALA A 23 -0.46 8.12 -7.87
C ALA A 23 0.23 7.26 -6.80
N GLN A 24 1.55 7.46 -6.67
CA GLN A 24 2.39 6.85 -5.65
C GLN A 24 2.56 7.82 -4.48
N GLN A 25 2.51 7.31 -3.26
CA GLN A 25 2.79 8.07 -2.04
C GLN A 25 3.94 7.42 -1.27
N SER A 26 4.70 8.25 -0.57
CA SER A 26 5.72 7.80 0.38
C SER A 26 5.26 8.15 1.80
N VAL A 27 5.29 7.15 2.68
CA VAL A 27 4.90 7.27 4.09
C VAL A 27 6.14 7.01 4.93
N THR A 28 6.54 8.00 5.73
CA THR A 28 7.64 7.86 6.71
C THR A 28 7.05 7.75 8.10
N ILE A 29 7.34 6.63 8.77
CA ILE A 29 6.95 6.37 10.16
C ILE A 29 8.24 6.41 10.98
N ASN A 30 8.29 7.32 11.97
CA ASN A 30 9.45 7.48 12.84
C ASN A 30 9.04 7.88 14.27
N ARG A 31 10.01 8.13 15.15
CA ARG A 31 9.77 8.61 16.52
C ARG A 31 8.78 9.77 16.64
N GLN A 32 8.81 10.71 15.70
CA GLN A 32 7.92 11.87 15.72
C GLN A 32 6.47 11.47 15.44
N SER A 33 6.27 10.43 14.63
CA SER A 33 4.95 9.86 14.33
C SER A 33 4.22 9.34 15.57
N PHE A 34 4.94 8.92 16.61
CA PHE A 34 4.34 8.40 17.85
C PHE A 34 3.87 9.51 18.80
N GLY A 35 4.39 10.74 18.67
CA GLY A 35 4.03 11.87 19.54
C GLY A 35 4.23 11.60 21.05
N GLY A 36 5.22 10.77 21.41
CA GLY A 36 5.50 10.37 22.80
C GLY A 36 4.61 9.25 23.36
N GLY A 37 3.76 8.65 22.54
CA GLY A 37 2.90 7.52 22.88
C GLY A 37 3.58 6.16 22.76
N TYR A 38 2.78 5.11 22.55
CA TYR A 38 3.26 3.77 22.25
C TYR A 38 4.08 3.78 20.93
N PRO A 39 5.19 3.02 20.79
CA PRO A 39 6.09 3.08 19.63
C PRO A 39 5.54 2.41 18.35
N ALA A 40 4.24 2.53 18.11
CA ALA A 40 3.55 2.05 16.93
C ALA A 40 2.50 3.05 16.46
N VAL A 41 2.06 2.90 15.22
CA VAL A 41 1.04 3.74 14.59
C VAL A 41 0.01 2.92 13.84
N LEU A 42 -1.15 3.52 13.60
CA LEU A 42 -2.11 3.05 12.62
C LEU A 42 -1.93 3.82 11.31
N LEU A 43 -2.05 3.14 10.18
CA LEU A 43 -1.94 3.71 8.85
C LEU A 43 -3.21 3.41 8.04
N ASP A 44 -3.88 4.46 7.59
CA ASP A 44 -4.85 4.40 6.48
C ASP A 44 -4.06 4.49 5.17
N VAL A 45 -4.03 3.40 4.40
CA VAL A 45 -3.19 3.34 3.19
C VAL A 45 -3.78 4.12 2.01
N LYS A 46 -5.07 4.46 2.06
CA LYS A 46 -5.71 5.29 1.03
C LYS A 46 -5.29 6.73 1.15
N SER A 47 -5.29 7.28 2.38
CA SER A 47 -4.99 8.69 2.62
C SER A 47 -3.53 8.95 3.02
N GLY A 48 -2.79 7.90 3.42
CA GLY A 48 -1.46 8.03 4.02
C GLY A 48 -1.50 8.59 5.45
N LYS A 49 -2.69 8.71 6.05
CA LYS A 49 -2.87 9.26 7.39
C LYS A 49 -2.29 8.31 8.43
N ILE A 50 -1.34 8.83 9.19
CA ILE A 50 -0.77 8.18 10.37
C ILE A 50 -1.55 8.62 11.61
N THR A 51 -2.02 7.65 12.40
CA THR A 51 -2.67 7.88 13.69
C THR A 51 -1.77 7.32 14.80
N LYS A 52 -1.34 8.18 15.71
CA LYS A 52 -0.55 7.78 16.88
C LYS A 52 -1.40 7.03 17.89
N LEU A 53 -0.78 6.10 18.61
CA LEU A 53 -1.41 5.37 19.71
C LEU A 53 -1.12 6.05 21.06
N ALA A 54 -2.11 6.04 21.95
CA ALA A 54 -1.91 6.47 23.33
C ALA A 54 -0.93 5.54 24.05
N LYS A 55 -0.32 6.00 25.14
CA LYS A 55 0.67 5.19 25.89
C LYS A 55 0.03 3.99 26.59
N ASP A 56 -1.22 4.14 27.00
CA ASP A 56 -2.08 3.17 27.68
C ASP A 56 -3.12 2.55 26.73
N PHE A 57 -2.85 2.62 25.43
CA PHE A 57 -3.69 2.07 24.38
C PHE A 57 -4.04 0.59 24.63
N ARG A 58 -5.28 0.22 24.31
CA ARG A 58 -5.75 -1.16 24.25
C ARG A 58 -6.25 -1.45 22.84
N GLU A 59 -6.08 -2.68 22.36
CA GLU A 59 -6.53 -3.08 21.02
C GLU A 59 -8.03 -2.84 20.79
N GLU A 60 -8.85 -2.95 21.83
CA GLU A 60 -10.28 -2.60 21.81
C GLU A 60 -10.59 -1.12 21.46
N ASP A 61 -9.61 -0.24 21.61
CA ASP A 61 -9.70 1.19 21.26
C ASP A 61 -9.31 1.47 19.80
N LEU A 62 -8.93 0.44 19.03
CA LEU A 62 -8.73 0.54 17.59
C LEU A 62 -10.06 0.85 16.91
N ALA A 63 -10.44 2.11 16.89
CA ALA A 63 -11.59 2.62 16.15
C ALA A 63 -11.09 3.48 14.99
N GLY A 64 -11.35 3.08 13.75
CA GLY A 64 -11.05 3.92 12.60
C GLY A 64 -11.05 3.24 11.23
N ASP A 65 -10.68 4.04 10.24
CA ASP A 65 -10.54 3.65 8.82
C ASP A 65 -9.11 3.19 8.49
N ALA A 66 -8.30 2.85 9.50
CA ALA A 66 -6.93 2.38 9.29
C ALA A 66 -6.90 0.93 8.78
N ASP A 67 -5.87 0.60 8.02
CA ASP A 67 -5.67 -0.72 7.44
C ASP A 67 -4.52 -1.48 8.11
N LEU A 68 -3.46 -0.76 8.51
CA LEU A 68 -2.25 -1.36 9.08
C LEU A 68 -1.96 -0.81 10.48
N TRP A 69 -1.45 -1.69 11.34
CA TRP A 69 -0.71 -1.36 12.56
C TRP A 69 0.78 -1.60 12.30
N ILE A 70 1.63 -0.64 12.65
CA ILE A 70 3.06 -0.68 12.30
C ILE A 70 3.91 -0.28 13.52
N GLU A 71 4.82 -1.17 13.93
CA GLU A 71 5.83 -0.94 14.95
C GLU A 71 7.23 -0.95 14.32
N PRO A 72 7.94 0.19 14.20
CA PRO A 72 9.26 0.23 13.57
C PRO A 72 10.41 -0.29 14.47
N ARG A 73 10.26 -0.25 15.79
CA ARG A 73 11.33 -0.57 16.75
C ARG A 73 11.59 -2.07 16.83
N ASP A 74 10.54 -2.85 17.03
CA ASP A 74 10.53 -4.29 16.80
C ASP A 74 9.70 -4.53 15.55
N PRO A 75 10.34 -4.57 14.35
CA PRO A 75 9.65 -4.41 13.09
C PRO A 75 8.48 -5.37 12.92
N GLU A 76 7.28 -4.81 12.87
CA GLU A 76 6.03 -5.52 12.62
C GLU A 76 5.09 -4.66 11.76
N ILE A 77 4.39 -5.32 10.85
CA ILE A 77 3.33 -4.74 10.02
C ILE A 77 2.16 -5.72 10.08
N ASN A 78 1.11 -5.35 10.81
CA ASN A 78 -0.08 -6.16 11.00
C ASN A 78 -1.27 -5.50 10.29
N CYS A 79 -2.08 -6.29 9.61
CA CYS A 79 -3.40 -5.90 9.13
C CYS A 79 -4.35 -5.78 10.32
N LEU A 80 -5.12 -4.71 10.39
CA LEU A 80 -6.10 -4.51 11.45
C LEU A 80 -7.34 -5.38 11.21
N GLU A 81 -7.43 -6.49 11.93
CA GLU A 81 -8.62 -7.35 11.91
C GLU A 81 -9.86 -6.57 12.34
N ARG A 82 -10.94 -6.70 11.56
CA ARG A 82 -12.23 -6.12 11.90
C ARG A 82 -13.12 -7.23 12.47
N ALA A 83 -13.47 -7.12 13.75
CA ALA A 83 -14.45 -8.02 14.35
C ALA A 83 -15.85 -7.80 13.75
N GLU A 84 -16.63 -8.87 13.59
CA GLU A 84 -17.99 -8.82 13.02
C GLU A 84 -18.95 -7.90 13.80
N ASP A 85 -18.67 -7.69 15.08
CA ASP A 85 -19.43 -6.91 16.05
C ASP A 85 -18.77 -5.57 16.44
N ALA A 86 -17.57 -5.28 15.94
CA ALA A 86 -16.87 -4.04 16.22
C ALA A 86 -17.49 -2.85 15.47
N LYS A 87 -17.39 -1.65 16.06
CA LYS A 87 -17.76 -0.36 15.44
C LYS A 87 -16.91 0.01 14.20
N LEU A 88 -16.09 -0.90 13.70
CA LEU A 88 -15.16 -0.75 12.61
C LEU A 88 -15.85 -1.04 11.27
N LYS A 89 -16.03 -0.03 10.43
CA LYS A 89 -16.66 -0.18 9.11
C LYS A 89 -15.67 -0.66 8.05
N GLY A 90 -15.94 -1.78 7.38
CA GLY A 90 -15.16 -2.24 6.22
C GLY A 90 -14.82 -3.73 6.27
N LEU A 91 -14.05 -4.21 5.29
CA LEU A 91 -13.48 -5.56 5.28
C LEU A 91 -12.20 -5.63 6.13
N SER A 92 -11.83 -6.81 6.61
CA SER A 92 -10.49 -7.04 7.15
C SER A 92 -9.47 -6.89 6.03
N PRO A 93 -8.42 -6.07 6.21
CA PRO A 93 -7.35 -5.98 5.24
C PRO A 93 -6.49 -7.25 5.30
N HIS A 94 -5.90 -7.60 4.16
CA HIS A 94 -4.99 -8.73 4.05
C HIS A 94 -3.80 -8.36 3.15
N LEU A 95 -2.67 -9.02 3.37
CA LEU A 95 -1.44 -8.81 2.60
C LEU A 95 -0.84 -10.10 2.06
N LEU A 96 0.05 -9.97 1.08
CA LEU A 96 0.84 -11.07 0.54
C LEU A 96 2.18 -10.56 0.01
N VAL A 97 3.29 -11.09 0.54
CA VAL A 97 4.64 -10.80 0.00
C VAL A 97 4.71 -11.22 -1.46
N ALA A 98 5.20 -10.32 -2.31
CA ALA A 98 5.35 -10.53 -3.73
C ALA A 98 6.78 -10.93 -4.07
N GLU A 99 6.93 -11.89 -4.98
CA GLU A 99 8.24 -12.21 -5.59
C GLU A 99 8.59 -11.23 -6.73
N GLN A 100 7.61 -10.48 -7.21
CA GLN A 100 7.74 -9.56 -8.33
C GLN A 100 8.32 -8.21 -7.88
N ALA A 101 9.05 -7.55 -8.78
CA ALA A 101 9.50 -6.18 -8.55
C ALA A 101 8.32 -5.21 -8.48
N PHE A 102 8.43 -4.17 -7.63
CA PHE A 102 7.36 -3.19 -7.40
C PHE A 102 6.81 -2.56 -8.68
N ASP A 103 7.66 -2.23 -9.65
CA ASP A 103 7.24 -1.58 -10.89
C ASP A 103 6.54 -2.55 -11.87
N ALA A 104 6.78 -3.86 -11.73
CA ALA A 104 6.15 -4.90 -12.55
C ALA A 104 4.75 -5.29 -12.04
N MET A 105 4.38 -4.90 -10.83
CA MET A 105 3.07 -5.16 -10.25
C MET A 105 2.02 -4.22 -10.84
N ASP A 106 1.10 -4.80 -11.60
CA ASP A 106 -0.05 -4.16 -12.22
C ASP A 106 -1.36 -4.92 -11.95
N GLU A 107 -2.49 -4.41 -12.46
CA GLU A 107 -3.81 -5.00 -12.24
C GLU A 107 -3.92 -6.47 -12.72
N LYS A 108 -3.20 -6.85 -13.78
CA LYS A 108 -3.23 -8.21 -14.32
C LYS A 108 -2.42 -9.20 -13.48
N SER A 109 -1.45 -8.68 -12.74
CA SER A 109 -0.58 -9.46 -11.85
C SER A 109 -1.14 -9.64 -10.43
N ILE A 110 -2.30 -9.05 -10.10
CA ILE A 110 -2.93 -9.20 -8.79
C ILE A 110 -3.20 -10.69 -8.52
N PRO A 111 -2.71 -11.24 -7.40
CA PRO A 111 -2.91 -12.64 -7.07
C PRO A 111 -4.40 -12.93 -6.81
N LYS A 112 -4.83 -14.16 -7.08
CA LYS A 112 -6.21 -14.58 -6.83
C LYS A 112 -6.61 -14.53 -5.35
N GLN A 113 -5.63 -14.62 -4.46
CA GLN A 113 -5.81 -14.67 -3.02
C GLN A 113 -4.72 -13.84 -2.34
N ILE A 114 -5.14 -12.98 -1.42
CA ILE A 114 -4.31 -12.18 -0.52
C ILE A 114 -4.88 -12.46 0.87
N ASP A 115 -4.19 -13.26 1.68
CA ASP A 115 -4.79 -13.96 2.82
C ASP A 115 -3.93 -14.01 4.08
N ARG A 116 -2.86 -13.22 4.14
CA ARG A 116 -2.07 -13.10 5.37
C ARG A 116 -2.42 -11.82 6.10
N ASP A 117 -2.30 -11.87 7.41
CA ASP A 117 -2.66 -10.75 8.27
C ASP A 117 -1.45 -9.98 8.79
N ALA A 118 -0.23 -10.44 8.49
CA ALA A 118 0.98 -9.83 9.03
C ALA A 118 2.23 -10.09 8.18
N LEU A 119 3.17 -9.16 8.25
CA LEU A 119 4.58 -9.40 7.96
C LEU A 119 5.34 -9.53 9.27
N ARG A 120 6.06 -10.64 9.41
CA ARG A 120 6.94 -10.87 10.54
C ARG A 120 8.25 -10.12 10.36
N LYS A 121 8.95 -9.90 11.48
CA LYS A 121 10.23 -9.19 11.55
C LYS A 121 11.27 -9.62 10.51
N ASP A 122 11.37 -10.91 10.22
CA ASP A 122 12.31 -11.48 9.24
C ASP A 122 11.94 -11.15 7.78
N GLN A 123 10.70 -10.74 7.54
CA GLN A 123 10.19 -10.34 6.22
C GLN A 123 10.27 -8.82 6.02
N ILE A 124 10.44 -8.04 7.09
CA ILE A 124 10.46 -6.58 7.07
C ILE A 124 11.91 -6.11 6.86
N VAL A 125 12.32 -6.16 5.60
CA VAL A 125 13.63 -5.67 5.13
C VAL A 125 13.44 -4.67 4.00
N ALA A 126 14.43 -3.79 3.81
CA ALA A 126 14.41 -2.85 2.69
C ALA A 126 14.37 -3.64 1.35
N GLY A 127 13.51 -3.21 0.45
CA GLY A 127 13.24 -3.88 -0.82
C GLY A 127 12.10 -4.90 -0.77
N THR A 128 11.59 -5.29 0.41
CA THR A 128 10.40 -6.16 0.49
C THR A 128 9.22 -5.47 -0.20
N VAL A 129 8.55 -6.22 -1.07
CA VAL A 129 7.35 -5.78 -1.79
C VAL A 129 6.19 -6.70 -1.43
N PHE A 130 4.99 -6.15 -1.28
CA PHE A 130 3.79 -6.92 -1.00
C PHE A 130 2.53 -6.30 -1.60
N TRP A 131 1.55 -7.17 -1.87
CA TRP A 131 0.18 -6.79 -2.13
C TRP A 131 -0.54 -6.50 -0.83
N LEU A 132 -1.41 -5.50 -0.82
CA LEU A 132 -2.31 -5.19 0.28
C LEU A 132 -3.71 -4.99 -0.27
N GLN A 133 -4.64 -5.87 0.12
CA GLN A 133 -6.07 -5.62 -0.03
C GLN A 133 -6.52 -4.83 1.19
N ALA A 134 -6.87 -3.56 0.99
CA ALA A 134 -7.30 -2.66 2.06
C ALA A 134 -8.75 -2.93 2.45
N SER A 135 -9.17 -2.36 3.57
CA SER A 135 -10.51 -2.53 4.13
C SER A 135 -11.66 -1.98 3.28
N ASN A 136 -11.33 -1.11 2.32
CA ASN A 136 -12.25 -0.60 1.31
C ASN A 136 -12.29 -1.45 0.02
N ASN A 137 -11.69 -2.64 0.04
CA ASN A 137 -11.55 -3.58 -1.08
C ASN A 137 -10.61 -3.13 -2.22
N SER A 138 -9.99 -1.95 -2.11
CA SER A 138 -8.96 -1.53 -3.06
C SER A 138 -7.67 -2.31 -2.83
N VAL A 139 -6.95 -2.58 -3.92
CA VAL A 139 -5.67 -3.29 -3.89
C VAL A 139 -4.54 -2.32 -4.13
N TYR A 140 -3.56 -2.36 -3.23
CA TYR A 140 -2.34 -1.58 -3.27
C TYR A 140 -1.14 -2.49 -3.46
N LYS A 141 -0.10 -1.95 -4.09
CA LYS A 141 1.26 -2.47 -4.00
C LYS A 141 2.04 -1.60 -3.02
N VAL A 142 2.83 -2.24 -2.17
CA VAL A 142 3.61 -1.59 -1.13
C VAL A 142 5.05 -2.08 -1.20
N ARG A 143 6.01 -1.16 -1.09
CA ARG A 143 7.44 -1.47 -0.96
C ARG A 143 7.98 -0.86 0.32
N ILE A 144 8.81 -1.61 1.03
CA ILE A 144 9.59 -1.10 2.15
C ILE A 144 10.85 -0.47 1.57
N ASP A 145 10.95 0.86 1.59
CA ASP A 145 12.12 1.57 1.07
C ASP A 145 13.27 1.60 2.07
N ARG A 146 12.95 1.69 3.36
CA ARG A 146 13.94 1.78 4.45
C ARG A 146 13.38 1.20 5.74
N VAL A 147 14.22 0.48 6.48
CA VAL A 147 13.94 -0.01 7.84
C VAL A 147 15.19 0.21 8.71
N GLU A 148 15.02 0.92 9.83
CA GLU A 148 16.10 1.21 10.78
C GLU A 148 15.56 1.07 12.22
N PRO A 149 15.59 -0.15 12.79
CA PRO A 149 14.98 -0.41 14.10
C PRO A 149 15.56 0.45 15.22
N GLY A 150 16.88 0.68 15.23
CA GLY A 150 17.55 1.53 16.23
C GLY A 150 17.19 3.02 16.14
N ALA A 151 16.85 3.49 14.94
CA ALA A 151 16.33 4.83 14.70
C ALA A 151 14.79 4.87 14.72
N GLU A 152 14.15 3.72 14.95
CA GLU A 152 12.69 3.50 14.92
C GLU A 152 12.06 4.08 13.66
N THR A 153 12.69 3.86 12.51
CA THR A 153 12.27 4.44 11.23
C THR A 153 11.88 3.34 10.25
N LEU A 154 10.70 3.49 9.64
CA LEU A 154 10.22 2.69 8.52
C LEU A 154 9.72 3.63 7.43
N VAL A 155 10.16 3.42 6.18
CA VAL A 155 9.68 4.18 5.03
C VAL A 155 9.02 3.23 4.06
N LEU A 156 7.79 3.55 3.68
CA LEU A 156 6.98 2.79 2.73
C LEU A 156 6.72 3.63 1.49
N THR A 157 6.74 2.97 0.34
CA THR A 157 6.16 3.45 -0.90
C THR A 157 4.86 2.67 -1.14
N ILE A 158 3.76 3.38 -1.40
CA ILE A 158 2.42 2.80 -1.60
C ILE A 158 1.84 3.31 -2.91
N ALA A 159 1.27 2.43 -3.72
CA ALA A 159 0.55 2.80 -4.94
C ALA A 159 -0.73 2.00 -5.10
N LEU A 160 -1.82 2.67 -5.46
CA LEU A 160 -3.08 2.03 -5.79
C LEU A 160 -2.96 1.29 -7.12
N VAL A 161 -3.39 0.03 -7.16
CA VAL A 161 -3.42 -0.79 -8.38
C VAL A 161 -4.85 -0.95 -8.90
N ARG A 162 -5.83 -1.16 -8.00
CA ARG A 162 -7.23 -1.35 -8.37
C ARG A 162 -8.18 -0.83 -7.28
N ARG A 163 -9.32 -0.26 -7.70
CA ARG A 163 -10.44 0.11 -6.81
C ARG A 163 -11.43 -1.02 -6.61
#